data_AF-A0A2J6WN79-F1
#
_entry.id   AF-A0A2J6WN79-F1
#
_cell.length_a   1.000
_cell.length_b   1.000
_cell.length_c   1.000
_cell.angle_alpha   90.00
_cell.angle_beta   90.00
_cell.angle_gamma   90.00
#
_symmetry.space_group_name_H-M   'P 1'
#
loop_
_entity.id
_entity.type
_entity.pdbx_description
1 polymer ?
#
loop_
_entity_poly.entity_id
_entity_poly.type
_entity_poly.pdbx_seq_one_letter_code
_entity_poly.pdbx_strand_id
1 'polypeptide(L)'
;MAQVGNEKILGGLGSIFIILGFIPWIGWLLGIAGIVLLFIAINKLAQIFSDKNIFNKFLTGFLISTAGILLAFIFGMFSMIPLMMGNFYHGMNHIPTGGLIFFFLIFYALNITGMYFYRQCFNLLHQYTQINLFSLAGIFMFWGAVGIILFGLGAIAIFVGWILLAIAFFSLPEHYEGKNTV
;
A
#
# COMPACT_ATOMS: atom_id res chain seq x y z
N MET A 1 -13.64 -19.79 -20.12
CA MET A 1 -14.33 -18.64 -19.51
C MET A 1 -13.69 -18.39 -18.15
N ALA A 2 -12.90 -17.32 -17.99
CA ALA A 2 -12.32 -16.98 -16.69
C ALA A 2 -13.39 -16.21 -15.90
N GLN A 3 -13.91 -16.83 -14.84
CA GLN A 3 -14.96 -16.29 -13.99
C GLN A 3 -14.38 -15.08 -13.22
N VAL A 4 -14.88 -13.87 -13.46
CA VAL A 4 -14.40 -12.61 -12.82
C VAL A 4 -15.07 -12.36 -11.46
N GLY A 5 -16.03 -13.22 -11.07
CA GLY A 5 -16.80 -13.07 -9.83
C GLY A 5 -15.93 -13.16 -8.57
N ASN A 6 -14.89 -13.99 -8.58
CA ASN A 6 -14.05 -14.17 -7.40
C ASN A 6 -13.07 -13.00 -7.23
N GLU A 7 -12.64 -12.36 -8.30
CA GLU A 7 -11.60 -11.32 -8.33
C GLU A 7 -12.11 -10.01 -7.73
N LYS A 8 -13.37 -9.68 -7.97
CA LYS A 8 -14.04 -8.53 -7.33
C LYS A 8 -14.14 -8.72 -5.83
N ILE A 9 -14.58 -9.91 -5.42
CA ILE A 9 -14.77 -10.26 -4.02
C ILE A 9 -13.41 -10.29 -3.32
N LEU A 10 -12.39 -10.91 -3.93
CA LEU A 10 -11.02 -10.96 -3.40
C LEU A 10 -10.42 -9.56 -3.26
N GLY A 11 -10.50 -8.69 -4.29
CA GLY A 11 -9.91 -7.35 -4.25
C GLY A 11 -10.68 -6.37 -3.35
N GLY A 12 -12.01 -6.46 -3.37
CA GLY A 12 -12.90 -5.64 -2.53
C GLY A 12 -12.78 -6.00 -1.05
N LEU A 13 -12.88 -7.29 -0.70
CA LEU A 13 -12.64 -7.75 0.68
C LEU A 13 -11.20 -7.51 1.09
N GLY A 14 -10.23 -7.70 0.20
CA GLY A 14 -8.82 -7.42 0.48
C GLY A 14 -8.60 -5.97 0.92
N SER A 15 -9.19 -5.03 0.20
CA SER A 15 -9.12 -3.59 0.51
C SER A 15 -9.83 -3.27 1.83
N ILE A 16 -11.01 -3.84 2.07
CA ILE A 16 -11.76 -3.66 3.33
C ILE A 16 -11.00 -4.25 4.52
N PHE A 17 -10.39 -5.41 4.36
CA PHE A 17 -9.63 -6.08 5.42
C PHE A 17 -8.38 -5.28 5.80
N ILE A 18 -7.75 -4.59 4.84
CA ILE A 18 -6.64 -3.66 5.12
C ILE A 18 -7.13 -2.48 5.98
N ILE A 19 -8.29 -1.91 5.66
CA ILE A 19 -8.91 -0.82 6.45
C ILE A 19 -9.24 -1.28 7.87
N LEU A 20 -9.87 -2.46 7.99
CA LEU A 20 -10.23 -3.09 9.27
C LEU A 20 -9.01 -3.59 10.06
N GLY A 21 -7.83 -3.64 9.43
CA GLY A 21 -6.57 -3.98 10.08
C GLY A 21 -6.17 -3.02 11.20
N PHE A 22 -6.82 -1.84 11.29
CA PHE A 22 -6.62 -0.88 12.37
C PHE A 22 -7.24 -1.32 13.72
N ILE A 23 -8.08 -2.37 13.73
CA ILE A 23 -8.71 -2.87 14.97
C ILE A 23 -7.64 -3.47 15.90
N PRO A 24 -7.52 -3.00 17.16
CA PRO A 24 -6.60 -3.59 18.14
C PRO A 24 -6.85 -5.09 18.32
N TRP A 25 -5.78 -5.85 18.57
CA TRP A 25 -5.75 -7.30 18.83
C TRP A 25 -5.92 -8.23 17.63
N ILE A 26 -6.95 -8.05 16.80
CA ILE A 26 -7.21 -8.96 15.65
C ILE A 26 -6.81 -8.35 14.30
N GLY A 27 -6.60 -7.03 14.26
CA GLY A 27 -6.34 -6.29 13.03
C GLY A 27 -5.09 -6.74 12.28
N TRP A 28 -4.06 -7.23 12.96
CA TRP A 28 -2.84 -7.73 12.29
C TRP A 28 -3.12 -8.98 11.42
N LEU A 29 -3.99 -9.90 11.88
CA LEU A 29 -4.41 -11.06 11.08
C LEU A 29 -5.26 -10.64 9.88
N LEU A 30 -6.21 -9.72 10.09
CA LEU A 30 -7.03 -9.17 8.99
C LEU A 30 -6.18 -8.42 7.97
N GLY A 31 -5.18 -7.65 8.43
CA GLY A 31 -4.26 -6.92 7.55
C GLY A 31 -3.46 -7.86 6.65
N ILE A 32 -2.91 -8.95 7.21
CA ILE A 32 -2.21 -9.97 6.43
C ILE A 32 -3.15 -10.63 5.42
N ALA A 33 -4.32 -11.09 5.87
CA ALA A 33 -5.32 -11.69 4.99
C ALA A 33 -5.73 -10.73 3.88
N GLY A 34 -5.96 -9.45 4.21
CA GLY A 34 -6.33 -8.41 3.27
C GLY A 34 -5.28 -8.16 2.19
N ILE A 35 -4.01 -8.05 2.58
CA ILE A 35 -2.90 -7.90 1.63
C ILE A 35 -2.80 -9.12 0.71
N VAL A 36 -2.89 -10.34 1.26
CA VAL A 36 -2.81 -11.58 0.46
C VAL A 36 -3.96 -11.64 -0.56
N LEU A 37 -5.19 -11.36 -0.13
CA LEU A 37 -6.36 -11.32 -1.02
C LEU A 37 -6.19 -10.30 -2.15
N LEU A 38 -5.66 -9.12 -1.81
CA LEU A 38 -5.42 -8.04 -2.77
C LEU A 38 -4.31 -8.40 -3.77
N PHE A 39 -3.24 -9.07 -3.31
CA PHE A 39 -2.22 -9.65 -4.18
C PHE A 39 -2.81 -10.66 -5.18
N ILE A 40 -3.66 -11.57 -4.71
CA ILE A 40 -4.31 -12.56 -5.58
C ILE A 40 -5.21 -11.86 -6.60
N ALA A 41 -6.02 -10.88 -6.17
CA ALA A 41 -6.90 -10.14 -7.06
C ALA A 41 -6.14 -9.40 -8.17
N ILE A 42 -5.07 -8.68 -7.81
CA ILE A 42 -4.25 -7.96 -8.79
C ILE A 42 -3.51 -8.91 -9.72
N ASN A 43 -2.98 -10.03 -9.20
CA ASN A 43 -2.31 -11.04 -10.03
C ASN A 43 -3.27 -11.62 -11.07
N LYS A 44 -4.51 -11.92 -10.67
CA LYS A 44 -5.54 -12.41 -11.59
C LYS A 44 -5.93 -11.36 -12.63
N LEU A 45 -6.09 -10.10 -12.26
CA LEU A 45 -6.33 -9.02 -13.21
C LEU A 45 -5.15 -8.86 -14.19
N ALA A 46 -3.92 -8.98 -13.72
CA ALA A 46 -2.73 -8.97 -14.58
C ALA A 46 -2.75 -10.12 -15.61
N GLN A 47 -3.24 -11.30 -15.22
CA GLN A 47 -3.42 -12.42 -16.14
C GLN A 47 -4.57 -12.17 -17.13
N ILE A 48 -5.71 -11.65 -16.66
CA ILE A 48 -6.88 -11.33 -17.51
C ILE A 48 -6.50 -10.31 -18.58
N PHE A 49 -5.78 -9.25 -18.21
CA PHE A 49 -5.36 -8.20 -19.14
C PHE A 49 -4.07 -8.53 -19.90
N SER A 50 -3.48 -9.71 -19.65
CA SER A 50 -2.19 -10.13 -20.22
C SER A 50 -1.06 -9.11 -20.03
N ASP A 51 -1.14 -8.27 -18.99
CA ASP A 51 -0.16 -7.25 -18.66
C ASP A 51 0.44 -7.49 -17.27
N LYS A 52 1.62 -8.10 -17.27
CA LYS A 52 2.40 -8.38 -16.05
C LYS A 52 2.82 -7.09 -15.32
N ASN A 53 2.84 -5.94 -16.00
CA ASN A 53 3.22 -4.68 -15.37
C ASN A 53 2.26 -4.27 -14.26
N ILE A 54 1.00 -4.66 -14.33
CA ILE A 54 0.00 -4.41 -13.28
C ILE A 54 0.48 -5.02 -11.96
N PHE A 55 0.73 -6.33 -11.96
CA PHE A 55 1.19 -7.04 -10.77
C PHE A 55 2.61 -6.62 -10.36
N ASN A 56 3.52 -6.47 -11.32
CA ASN A 56 4.91 -6.10 -11.02
C ASN A 56 4.99 -4.73 -10.34
N LYS A 57 4.26 -3.73 -10.81
CA LYS A 57 4.24 -2.40 -10.16
C LYS A 57 3.65 -2.48 -8.76
N PHE A 58 2.59 -3.26 -8.56
CA PHE A 58 2.04 -3.48 -7.23
C PHE A 58 3.05 -4.15 -6.29
N LEU A 59 3.70 -5.22 -6.74
CA LEU A 59 4.73 -5.92 -5.99
C LEU A 59 5.93 -5.01 -5.67
N THR A 60 6.42 -4.24 -6.65
CA THR A 60 7.50 -3.27 -6.45
C THR A 60 7.13 -2.23 -5.39
N GLY A 61 5.91 -1.68 -5.45
CA GLY A 61 5.41 -0.77 -4.42
C GLY A 61 5.41 -1.39 -3.03
N PHE A 62 4.95 -2.64 -2.92
CA PHE A 62 4.93 -3.37 -1.65
C PHE A 62 6.33 -3.65 -1.09
N LEU A 63 7.27 -4.08 -1.94
CA LEU A 63 8.64 -4.34 -1.52
C LEU A 63 9.35 -3.07 -1.05
N ILE A 64 9.16 -1.95 -1.74
CA ILE A 64 9.75 -0.65 -1.36
C ILE A 64 9.17 -0.17 -0.03
N SER A 65 7.84 -0.19 0.13
CA SER A 65 7.18 0.23 1.37
C SER A 65 7.59 -0.65 2.56
N THR A 66 7.67 -1.97 2.35
CA THR A 66 8.10 -2.92 3.39
C THR A 66 9.58 -2.72 3.75
N ALA A 67 10.45 -2.48 2.77
CA ALA A 67 11.86 -2.15 3.02
C ALA A 67 11.99 -0.86 3.86
N GLY A 68 11.17 0.15 3.58
CA GLY A 68 11.09 1.37 4.39
C GLY A 68 10.71 1.06 5.84
N ILE A 69 9.64 0.28 6.06
CA ILE A 69 9.21 -0.11 7.41
C ILE A 69 10.30 -0.89 8.15
N LEU A 70 10.98 -1.83 7.49
CA LEU A 70 12.08 -2.60 8.09
C LEU A 70 13.25 -1.69 8.50
N LEU A 71 13.62 -0.73 7.65
CA LEU A 71 14.61 0.29 7.99
C LEU A 71 14.17 1.09 9.23
N ALA A 72 12.95 1.61 9.23
CA ALA A 72 12.43 2.38 10.36
C ALA A 72 12.40 1.56 11.66
N PHE A 73 12.05 0.27 11.57
CA PHE A 73 12.03 -0.64 12.70
C PHE A 73 13.42 -0.88 13.28
N ILE A 74 14.41 -1.20 12.43
CA ILE A 74 15.80 -1.40 12.85
C ILE A 74 16.32 -0.13 13.53
N PHE A 75 16.20 1.03 12.89
CA PHE A 75 16.66 2.30 13.46
C PHE A 75 15.90 2.69 14.73
N GLY A 76 14.60 2.46 14.77
CA GLY A 76 13.78 2.66 15.96
C GLY A 76 14.26 1.82 17.14
N MET A 77 14.56 0.54 16.93
CA MET A 77 15.12 -0.34 17.96
C MET A 77 16.50 0.14 18.44
N PHE A 78 17.40 0.51 17.52
CA PHE A 78 18.72 1.05 17.88
C PHE A 78 18.60 2.33 18.71
N SER A 79 17.62 3.19 18.43
CA SER A 79 17.37 4.41 19.20
C SER A 79 16.91 4.16 20.65
N MET A 80 16.36 2.98 20.94
CA MET A 80 15.89 2.60 22.28
C MET A 80 16.98 1.98 23.17
N ILE A 81 18.10 1.50 22.60
CA ILE A 81 19.19 0.86 23.35
C ILE A 81 19.74 1.76 24.48
N PRO A 82 20.05 3.05 24.25
CA PRO A 82 20.54 3.92 25.33
C PRO A 82 19.52 4.11 26.46
N LEU A 83 18.23 4.03 26.14
CA LEU A 83 17.12 4.17 27.09
C LEU A 83 17.00 2.93 27.98
N MET A 84 17.27 1.74 27.43
CA MET A 84 17.28 0.47 28.19
C MET A 84 18.51 0.33 29.10
N MET A 85 19.64 0.97 28.76
CA MET A 85 20.89 0.93 29.55
C MET A 85 20.90 1.91 30.75
N GLY A 86 19.78 2.56 31.07
CA GLY A 86 19.66 3.47 32.24
C GLY A 86 20.37 4.82 32.07
N ASN A 87 21.00 5.06 30.92
CA ASN A 87 21.79 6.25 30.64
C ASN A 87 20.97 7.32 29.91
N PHE A 88 19.86 7.77 30.51
CA PHE A 88 18.97 8.79 29.90
C PHE A 88 19.72 10.06 29.46
N TYR A 89 20.66 10.54 30.29
CA TYR A 89 21.43 11.76 30.04
C TYR A 89 22.59 11.60 29.05
N HIS A 90 23.12 10.39 28.83
CA HIS A 90 24.17 10.13 27.83
C HIS A 90 23.57 9.67 26.50
N GLY A 91 22.42 8.98 26.51
CA GLY A 91 21.70 8.53 25.33
C GLY A 91 21.16 9.67 24.47
N MET A 92 20.58 10.71 25.09
CA MET A 92 20.04 11.85 24.34
C MET A 92 21.11 12.77 23.73
N ASN A 93 22.30 12.85 24.35
CA ASN A 93 23.40 13.69 23.87
C ASN A 93 24.24 13.03 22.75
N HIS A 94 24.10 11.71 22.55
CA HIS A 94 24.80 10.95 21.51
C HIS A 94 23.89 10.41 20.39
N ILE A 95 22.57 10.64 20.41
CA ILE A 95 21.77 10.44 19.20
C ILE A 95 22.27 11.49 18.21
N PRO A 96 22.96 11.10 17.11
CA PRO A 96 23.37 12.06 16.12
C PRO A 96 22.08 12.57 15.47
N THR A 97 21.58 13.71 15.94
CA THR A 97 20.30 14.29 15.51
C THR A 97 20.29 14.50 14.00
N GLY A 98 21.43 14.82 13.39
CA GLY A 98 21.59 14.86 11.93
C GLY A 98 21.40 13.51 11.24
N GLY A 99 21.86 12.41 11.84
CA GLY A 99 21.65 11.06 11.34
C GLY A 99 20.18 10.64 11.40
N LEU A 100 19.49 10.93 12.50
CA LEU A 100 18.07 10.61 12.65
C LEU A 100 17.20 11.31 11.59
N ILE A 101 17.46 12.60 11.34
CA ILE A 101 16.78 13.39 10.30
C ILE A 101 17.05 12.81 8.91
N PHE A 102 18.29 12.43 8.63
CA PHE A 102 18.67 11.81 7.36
C PHE A 102 17.96 10.46 7.14
N PHE A 103 17.89 9.61 8.16
CA PHE A 103 17.14 8.35 8.07
C PHE A 103 15.65 8.55 7.90
N PHE A 104 15.07 9.53 8.60
CA PHE A 104 13.65 9.86 8.44
C PHE A 104 13.34 10.34 7.02
N LEU A 105 14.22 11.15 6.42
CA LEU A 105 14.13 11.57 5.02
C LEU A 105 14.18 10.40 4.04
N ILE A 106 15.09 9.45 4.25
CA ILE A 106 15.17 8.22 3.43
C ILE A 106 13.89 7.39 3.57
N PHE A 107 13.44 7.15 4.80
CA PHE A 107 12.21 6.41 5.07
C PHE A 107 10.99 7.04 4.39
N TYR A 108 10.88 8.36 4.48
CA TYR A 108 9.82 9.13 3.86
C TYR A 108 9.88 9.05 2.33
N ALA A 109 11.07 9.21 1.74
CA ALA A 109 11.27 9.09 0.30
C ALA A 109 10.93 7.67 -0.22
N LEU A 110 11.30 6.63 0.52
CA LEU A 110 10.95 5.24 0.20
C LEU A 110 9.43 5.04 0.24
N ASN A 111 8.74 5.56 1.26
CA ASN A 111 7.27 5.46 1.35
C ASN A 111 6.58 6.15 0.17
N ILE A 112 7.00 7.37 -0.19
CA ILE A 112 6.46 8.07 -1.36
C ILE A 112 6.70 7.26 -2.63
N THR A 113 7.90 6.71 -2.79
CA THR A 113 8.26 5.90 -3.96
C THR A 113 7.41 4.63 -4.03
N GLY A 114 7.19 3.94 -2.91
CA GLY A 114 6.30 2.78 -2.84
C GLY A 114 4.87 3.12 -3.27
N MET A 115 4.34 4.24 -2.76
CA MET A 115 3.00 4.71 -3.09
C MET A 115 2.87 5.18 -4.54
N TYR A 116 3.95 5.68 -5.13
CA TYR A 116 4.01 6.01 -6.56
C TYR A 116 3.82 4.76 -7.43
N PHE A 117 4.47 3.64 -7.10
CA PHE A 117 4.28 2.39 -7.82
C PHE A 117 2.86 1.84 -7.68
N TYR A 118 2.24 1.95 -6.50
CA TYR A 118 0.82 1.62 -6.33
C TYR A 118 -0.09 2.49 -7.19
N ARG A 119 0.15 3.79 -7.24
CA ARG A 119 -0.57 4.69 -8.15
C ARG A 119 -0.42 4.27 -9.61
N GLN A 120 0.77 3.87 -10.05
CA GLN A 120 0.94 3.38 -11.42
C GLN A 120 0.18 2.07 -11.67
N CYS A 121 0.18 1.13 -10.72
CA CYS A 121 -0.63 -0.10 -10.82
C CYS A 121 -2.11 0.24 -11.00
N PHE A 122 -2.66 1.12 -10.15
CA PHE A 122 -4.08 1.45 -10.22
C PHE A 122 -4.43 2.30 -11.45
N ASN A 123 -3.50 3.11 -11.96
CA ASN A 123 -3.68 3.77 -13.24
C ASN A 123 -3.74 2.78 -14.42
N LEU A 124 -2.93 1.72 -14.40
CA LEU A 124 -3.05 0.64 -15.41
C LEU A 124 -4.40 -0.06 -15.28
N LEU A 125 -4.83 -0.41 -14.07
CA LEU A 125 -6.15 -1.00 -13.86
C LEU A 125 -7.26 -0.07 -14.35
N HIS A 126 -7.17 1.23 -14.12
CA HIS A 126 -8.10 2.20 -14.69
C HIS A 126 -8.13 2.15 -16.23
N GLN A 127 -6.96 2.09 -16.89
CA GLN A 127 -6.89 2.02 -18.36
C GLN A 127 -7.55 0.76 -18.92
N TYR A 128 -7.38 -0.38 -18.28
CA TYR A 128 -7.96 -1.65 -18.73
C TYR A 128 -9.44 -1.80 -18.37
N THR A 129 -9.84 -1.34 -17.19
CA THR A 129 -11.21 -1.51 -16.66
C THR A 129 -12.13 -0.34 -17.02
N GLN A 130 -11.57 0.80 -17.45
CA GLN A 130 -12.24 2.08 -17.66
C GLN A 130 -12.96 2.62 -16.40
N ILE A 131 -12.59 2.14 -15.20
CA ILE A 131 -13.17 2.57 -13.93
C ILE A 131 -12.30 3.66 -13.30
N ASN A 132 -12.82 4.89 -13.21
CA ASN A 132 -12.10 6.05 -12.66
C ASN A 132 -11.70 5.87 -11.18
N LEU A 133 -12.43 5.03 -10.43
CA LEU A 133 -12.20 4.80 -9.01
C LEU A 133 -10.81 4.21 -8.72
N PHE A 134 -10.24 3.39 -9.63
CA PHE A 134 -8.87 2.90 -9.47
C PHE A 134 -7.85 4.03 -9.53
N SER A 135 -7.97 4.92 -10.52
CA SER A 135 -7.06 6.06 -10.63
C SER A 135 -7.22 7.01 -9.43
N LEU A 136 -8.46 7.30 -9.02
CA LEU A 136 -8.74 8.11 -7.85
C LEU A 136 -8.14 7.49 -6.59
N ALA A 137 -8.31 6.19 -6.34
CA ALA A 137 -7.69 5.50 -5.21
C ALA A 137 -6.17 5.73 -5.18
N GLY A 138 -5.49 5.56 -6.32
CA GLY A 138 -4.05 5.80 -6.43
C GLY A 138 -3.63 7.25 -6.20
N ILE A 139 -4.43 8.22 -6.65
CA ILE A 139 -4.17 9.65 -6.43
C ILE A 139 -4.30 10.01 -4.96
N PHE A 140 -5.40 9.59 -4.31
CA PHE A 140 -5.63 9.83 -2.88
C PHE A 140 -4.55 9.18 -2.02
N MET A 141 -4.18 7.94 -2.35
CA MET A 141 -3.10 7.22 -1.70
C MET A 141 -1.75 7.95 -1.84
N PHE A 142 -1.38 8.35 -3.06
CA PHE A 142 -0.10 9.02 -3.32
C PHE A 142 0.00 10.39 -2.63
N TRP A 143 -0.99 11.25 -2.82
CA TRP A 143 -0.99 12.57 -2.16
C TRP A 143 -1.17 12.46 -0.65
N GLY A 144 -1.87 11.42 -0.18
CA GLY A 144 -1.94 11.11 1.25
C GLY A 144 -0.58 10.73 1.82
N ALA A 145 0.22 9.92 1.13
CA ALA A 145 1.58 9.60 1.56
C ALA A 145 2.49 10.84 1.59
N VAL A 146 2.39 11.72 0.59
CA VAL A 146 3.11 13.00 0.58
C VAL A 146 2.65 13.89 1.75
N GLY A 147 1.35 14.01 1.96
CA GLY A 147 0.73 14.84 2.99
C GLY A 147 0.80 14.29 4.41
N ILE A 148 1.42 13.14 4.66
CA ILE A 148 1.45 12.53 6.00
C ILE A 148 2.25 13.38 7.01
N ILE A 149 3.25 14.12 6.53
CA ILE A 149 4.06 15.05 7.33
C ILE A 149 3.22 16.27 7.78
N LEU A 150 2.19 16.65 7.01
CA LEU A 150 1.28 17.74 7.33
C LEU A 150 0.20 17.27 8.31
N PHE A 151 0.59 17.15 9.59
CA PHE A 151 -0.35 16.94 10.70
C PHE A 151 -1.15 15.63 10.66
N GLY A 152 -0.68 14.61 9.92
CA GLY A 152 -1.38 13.34 9.77
C GLY A 152 -2.63 13.39 8.89
N LEU A 153 -2.94 14.53 8.26
CA LEU A 153 -4.05 14.65 7.29
C LEU A 153 -3.89 13.66 6.12
N GLY A 154 -2.63 13.37 5.77
CA GLY A 154 -2.30 12.35 4.78
C GLY A 154 -2.83 10.95 5.12
N ALA A 155 -2.93 10.59 6.40
CA ALA A 155 -3.46 9.28 6.81
C ALA A 155 -4.94 9.14 6.45
N ILE A 156 -5.73 10.21 6.58
CA ILE A 156 -7.14 10.23 6.20
C ILE A 156 -7.26 10.07 4.68
N ALA A 157 -6.42 10.76 3.90
CA ALA A 157 -6.42 10.61 2.44
C ALA A 157 -6.06 9.19 1.99
N ILE A 158 -5.07 8.55 2.63
CA ILE A 158 -4.73 7.14 2.36
C ILE A 158 -5.90 6.23 2.72
N PHE A 159 -6.56 6.46 3.85
CA PHE A 159 -7.72 5.70 4.29
C PHE A 159 -8.89 5.78 3.29
N VAL A 160 -9.21 6.99 2.83
CA VAL A 160 -10.19 7.22 1.75
C VAL A 160 -9.75 6.50 0.46
N GLY A 161 -8.46 6.52 0.14
CA GLY A 161 -7.91 5.78 -0.99
C GLY A 161 -8.19 4.28 -0.94
N TRP A 162 -8.08 3.64 0.22
CA TRP A 162 -8.42 2.22 0.39
C TRP A 162 -9.91 1.95 0.19
N ILE A 163 -10.77 2.86 0.65
CA ILE A 163 -12.23 2.74 0.44
C ILE A 163 -12.55 2.84 -1.06
N LEU A 164 -11.97 3.83 -1.75
CA LEU A 164 -12.12 3.99 -3.20
C LEU A 164 -11.64 2.75 -3.96
N LEU A 165 -10.54 2.14 -3.51
CA LEU A 165 -10.03 0.91 -4.10
C LEU A 165 -11.02 -0.25 -3.93
N ALA A 166 -11.60 -0.41 -2.74
CA ALA A 166 -12.61 -1.44 -2.49
C ALA A 166 -13.82 -1.28 -3.42
N ILE A 167 -14.34 -0.05 -3.54
CA ILE A 167 -15.47 0.27 -4.42
C ILE A 167 -15.08 0.03 -5.88
N ALA A 168 -13.85 0.36 -6.29
CA ALA A 168 -13.34 0.10 -7.64
C ALA A 168 -13.36 -1.40 -7.99
N PHE A 169 -12.92 -2.26 -7.07
CA PHE A 169 -12.96 -3.71 -7.26
C PHE A 169 -14.40 -4.25 -7.34
N PHE A 170 -15.31 -3.79 -6.49
CA PHE A 170 -16.71 -4.18 -6.59
C PHE A 170 -17.41 -3.66 -7.86
N SER A 171 -16.90 -2.57 -8.43
CA SER A 171 -17.43 -1.97 -9.67
C SER A 171 -16.93 -2.64 -10.96
N LEU A 172 -15.98 -3.58 -10.88
CA LEU A 172 -15.54 -4.34 -12.05
C LEU A 172 -16.75 -5.03 -12.72
N PRO A 173 -16.80 -5.25 -14.04
CA PRO A 173 -17.80 -6.11 -14.69
C PRO A 173 -17.60 -7.60 -14.36
N GLU A 174 -18.70 -8.39 -14.39
CA GLU A 174 -18.69 -9.83 -14.04
C GLU A 174 -18.02 -10.73 -15.08
N HIS A 175 -17.91 -10.24 -16.31
CA HIS A 175 -17.28 -10.93 -17.42
C HIS A 175 -16.42 -9.93 -18.19
N TYR A 176 -15.14 -10.23 -18.32
CA TYR A 176 -14.31 -9.63 -19.35
C TYR A 176 -14.37 -10.56 -20.54
N GLU A 177 -14.98 -10.11 -21.63
CA GLU A 177 -14.88 -10.82 -22.90
C GLU A 177 -13.39 -10.84 -23.27
N GLY A 178 -12.80 -12.04 -23.19
CA GLY A 178 -11.50 -12.29 -23.76
C GLY A 178 -11.57 -11.80 -25.20
N LYS A 179 -10.68 -10.88 -25.56
CA LYS A 179 -10.60 -10.32 -26.90
C LYS A 179 -10.51 -11.51 -27.88
N ASN A 180 -11.63 -11.82 -28.54
CA ASN A 180 -11.66 -12.83 -29.58
C ASN A 180 -10.73 -12.33 -30.66
N THR A 181 -9.54 -12.93 -30.74
CA THR A 181 -8.70 -12.85 -31.91
C THR A 181 -9.50 -13.47 -33.05
N VAL A 182 -10.12 -12.62 -33.86
CA VAL A 182 -10.50 -12.95 -35.24
C VAL A 182 -9.30 -12.63 -36.12
#